data_AF-A0A7S2LPG9-F1
#
_entry.id   AF-A0A7S2LPG9-F1
#
_cell.length_a   1.000
_cell.length_b   1.000
_cell.length_c   1.000
_cell.angle_alpha   90.00
_cell.angle_beta   90.00
_cell.angle_gamma   90.00
#
_symmetry.space_group_name_H-M   'P 1'
#
loop_
_entity.id
_entity.type
_entity.pdbx_description
1 polymer ?
#
loop_
_entity_poly.entity_id
_entity_poly.type
_entity_poly.pdbx_seq_one_letter_code
_entity_poly.pdbx_strand_id
1 'polypeptide(L)'
;MATRTVTIVHCWSAPRSRSTALMYSFDSRDDAVALDEPLYRRWLLLHGHKFYRPYKTMLYEHEGEKKSLNERIDAAITSQQSNGVENGVVFVKHMAKHKDLFEFEHDRELGALAYAKDGVRITHQHVLLIRNPFDILSSWNAKHTYRIKEEEEDKDPSKTTQSSSSSINETSLEEVGIIQLLGIFSSTTSIPGRDPPIVLDSDLLVKDPSHVLTSLCAALNIPYGSGTIGGDMLTWPSGPKACDGPWAQYWYEEIHSSNGWSSFSTTVMPRYRSVVGGQVCVDILRASLPPYDYLSSRALCTVEMSKYDPGLEIFEDPRNADVLCWIGTPDKGRVVPRDIAGVSPFDSAVQGGDAVWEGLRVYDGKILSLERHLKRLFNSARAMGFTNVHSKEAVIEAIFRTLAANGMRDHTHIRLTLSRGKKWGSSMNPKFNVYGTTLIVLPEWKPVENAATYDNTNGVSLITGANRRNPPSCVDSKIHHNNMINNILPKIQANLAGAADAIMLDLDGFVSETNATNIFMVDFNGVLHTPLADHCLPGITRETILMLAEEVGINAKERRVSLAEFHAAEEVFTTGTVGELTPVTMIDGRVIGTGKVGPVTKKLQSVYKGLPDREGWSTPLPDFHGY
;
A
#
# COMPACT_ATOMS: atom_id res chain seq x y z
N MET A 1 20.14 32.82 31.09
CA MET A 1 19.97 31.62 31.93
C MET A 1 19.43 30.53 31.03
N ALA A 2 20.11 29.39 30.92
CA ALA A 2 19.61 28.29 30.10
C ALA A 2 18.32 27.75 30.74
N THR A 3 17.20 27.86 30.04
CA THR A 3 15.90 27.36 30.51
C THR A 3 15.96 25.84 30.51
N ARG A 4 15.87 25.21 31.69
CA ARG A 4 15.81 23.74 31.81
C ARG A 4 14.65 23.22 30.95
N THR A 5 14.84 22.11 30.25
CA THR A 5 13.82 21.54 29.39
C THR A 5 13.43 20.14 29.84
N VAL A 6 12.15 19.79 29.77
CA VAL A 6 11.67 18.42 30.00
C VAL A 6 10.74 17.99 28.89
N THR A 7 11.06 16.89 28.24
CA THR A 7 10.19 16.25 27.25
C THR A 7 9.40 15.13 27.90
N ILE A 8 8.08 15.27 27.95
CA ILE A 8 7.15 14.23 28.38
C ILE A 8 6.78 13.38 27.17
N VAL A 9 7.15 12.11 27.19
CA VAL A 9 6.89 11.15 26.11
C VAL A 9 5.72 10.26 26.51
N HIS A 10 4.54 10.52 25.97
CA HIS A 10 3.36 9.67 26.15
C HIS A 10 3.39 8.52 25.14
N CYS A 11 3.80 7.34 25.57
CA CYS A 11 3.83 6.13 24.75
C CYS A 11 2.51 5.36 24.87
N TRP A 12 1.67 5.43 23.85
CA TRP A 12 0.40 4.71 23.74
C TRP A 12 0.61 3.40 23.02
N SER A 13 0.30 2.29 23.70
CA SER A 13 0.65 0.97 23.21
C SER A 13 -0.55 0.06 22.98
N ALA A 14 -0.54 -0.66 21.86
CA ALA A 14 -1.38 -1.84 21.70
C ALA A 14 -0.97 -2.89 22.75
N PRO A 15 -1.86 -3.79 23.20
CA PRO A 15 -1.45 -4.92 24.05
C PRO A 15 -0.30 -5.71 23.39
N ARG A 16 0.54 -6.32 24.22
CA ARG A 16 1.60 -7.24 23.75
C ARG A 16 2.61 -6.58 22.79
N SER A 17 2.72 -5.26 22.75
CA SER A 17 3.60 -4.51 21.83
C SER A 17 4.98 -4.19 22.42
N ARG A 18 5.49 -4.99 23.38
CA ARG A 18 6.79 -4.77 24.03
C ARG A 18 6.96 -3.38 24.68
N SER A 19 5.86 -2.68 25.01
CA SER A 19 5.90 -1.36 25.63
C SER A 19 6.64 -1.32 26.96
N THR A 20 6.63 -2.41 27.75
CA THR A 20 7.41 -2.51 28.99
C THR A 20 8.92 -2.56 28.72
N ALA A 21 9.37 -3.21 27.64
CA ALA A 21 10.79 -3.21 27.25
C ALA A 21 11.25 -1.81 26.79
N LEU A 22 10.39 -1.11 26.04
CA LEU A 22 10.62 0.29 25.67
C LEU A 22 10.69 1.19 26.92
N MET A 23 9.79 0.99 27.89
CA MET A 23 9.83 1.69 29.18
C MET A 23 11.16 1.46 29.91
N TYR A 24 11.66 0.23 29.96
CA TYR A 24 12.97 -0.08 30.58
C TYR A 24 14.14 0.53 29.81
N SER A 25 14.03 0.67 28.48
CA SER A 25 15.03 1.37 27.67
C SER A 25 15.15 2.85 28.06
N PHE A 26 14.02 3.49 28.36
CA PHE A 26 14.01 4.86 28.87
C PHE A 26 14.43 4.93 30.34
N ASP A 27 13.96 4.03 31.20
CA ASP A 27 14.35 3.96 32.63
C ASP A 27 15.87 3.74 32.84
N SER A 28 16.54 3.14 31.85
CA SER A 28 17.99 2.92 31.87
C SER A 28 18.81 4.18 31.54
N ARG A 29 18.16 5.30 31.19
CA ARG A 29 18.83 6.57 30.93
C ARG A 29 18.93 7.40 32.21
N ASP A 30 20.08 8.04 32.41
CA ASP A 30 20.31 8.90 33.59
C ASP A 30 19.49 10.21 33.56
N ASP A 31 19.05 10.64 32.38
CA ASP A 31 18.25 11.85 32.17
C ASP A 31 16.74 11.57 32.14
N ALA A 32 16.30 10.34 32.40
CA ALA A 32 14.91 9.94 32.25
C ALA A 32 14.26 9.40 33.54
N VAL A 33 12.93 9.56 33.62
CA VAL A 33 12.09 8.90 34.64
C VAL A 33 10.93 8.22 33.93
N ALA A 34 10.75 6.92 34.19
CA ALA A 34 9.67 6.14 33.60
C ALA A 34 8.47 5.99 34.55
N LEU A 35 7.25 6.10 34.00
CA LEU A 35 5.99 5.90 34.70
C LEU A 35 5.18 4.78 34.04
N ASP A 36 4.88 3.73 34.80
CA ASP A 36 4.07 2.60 34.34
C ASP A 36 2.56 2.85 34.52
N GLU A 37 1.85 2.94 33.40
CA GLU A 37 0.39 3.06 33.25
C GLU A 37 -0.35 3.89 34.33
N PRO A 38 -0.04 5.19 34.49
CA PRO A 38 -0.65 6.03 35.53
C PRO A 38 -2.18 6.18 35.44
N LEU A 39 -2.77 5.86 34.28
CA LEU A 39 -4.21 5.90 34.07
C LEU A 39 -4.91 4.58 34.40
N TYR A 40 -4.17 3.50 34.70
CA TYR A 40 -4.73 2.16 34.78
C TYR A 40 -5.71 1.97 35.94
N ARG A 41 -5.40 2.49 37.13
CA ARG A 41 -6.32 2.45 38.27
C ARG A 41 -7.66 3.11 37.95
N ARG A 42 -7.61 4.31 37.37
CA ARG A 42 -8.83 5.05 36.99
C ARG A 42 -9.62 4.31 35.92
N TRP A 43 -8.93 3.72 34.94
CA TRP A 43 -9.55 2.91 33.92
C TRP A 43 -10.26 1.68 34.52
N LEU A 44 -9.62 0.97 35.45
CA LEU A 44 -10.23 -0.18 36.13
C LEU A 44 -11.43 0.21 37.00
N LEU A 45 -11.41 1.37 37.65
CA LEU A 45 -12.58 1.86 38.40
C LEU A 45 -13.81 2.05 37.51
N LEU A 46 -13.61 2.54 36.28
CA LEU A 46 -14.70 2.81 35.34
C LEU A 46 -15.13 1.56 34.56
N HIS A 47 -14.17 0.75 34.10
CA HIS A 47 -14.40 -0.33 33.14
C HIS A 47 -14.15 -1.72 33.71
N GLY A 48 -13.49 -1.84 34.86
CA GLY A 48 -13.07 -3.13 35.43
C GLY A 48 -14.22 -4.00 35.94
N HIS A 49 -15.49 -3.60 35.80
CA HIS A 49 -16.63 -4.49 35.94
C HIS A 49 -16.80 -5.41 34.73
N LYS A 50 -16.30 -5.02 33.55
CA LYS A 50 -16.32 -5.81 32.30
C LYS A 50 -15.18 -6.81 32.19
N PHE A 51 -14.15 -6.67 33.02
CA PHE A 51 -12.90 -7.42 32.88
C PHE A 51 -12.47 -8.02 34.22
N TYR A 52 -12.22 -9.33 34.23
CA TYR A 52 -11.63 -9.97 35.39
C TYR A 52 -10.16 -9.59 35.55
N ARG A 53 -9.76 -9.14 36.75
CA ARG A 53 -8.37 -8.88 37.15
C ARG A 53 -8.15 -9.33 38.59
N PRO A 54 -7.25 -10.29 38.85
CA PRO A 54 -7.08 -10.86 40.19
C PRO A 54 -6.50 -9.87 41.22
N TYR A 55 -5.85 -8.80 40.77
CA TYR A 55 -5.18 -7.78 41.60
C TYR A 55 -5.97 -6.47 41.71
N LYS A 56 -7.26 -6.47 41.33
CA LYS A 56 -8.08 -5.24 41.26
C LYS A 56 -8.15 -4.50 42.61
N THR A 57 -8.36 -5.22 43.71
CA THR A 57 -8.44 -4.63 45.06
C THR A 57 -7.11 -3.99 45.48
N MET A 58 -5.99 -4.70 45.27
CA MET A 58 -4.64 -4.19 45.54
C MET A 58 -4.41 -2.86 44.82
N LEU A 59 -4.78 -2.77 43.54
CA LEU A 59 -4.60 -1.53 42.77
C LEU A 59 -5.47 -0.38 43.28
N TYR A 60 -6.67 -0.68 43.78
CA TYR A 60 -7.58 0.36 44.29
C TYR A 60 -7.09 1.01 45.58
N GLU A 61 -6.43 0.22 46.43
CA GLU A 61 -5.94 0.61 47.75
C GLU A 61 -4.53 1.20 47.69
N HIS A 62 -3.75 0.94 46.64
CA HIS A 62 -2.38 1.42 46.50
C HIS A 62 -2.29 2.96 46.49
N GLU A 63 -1.70 3.56 47.53
CA GLU A 63 -1.64 5.02 47.71
C GLU A 63 -0.95 5.75 46.56
N GLY A 64 0.14 5.19 46.02
CA GLY A 64 0.85 5.78 44.87
C GLY A 64 0.00 5.88 43.61
N GLU A 65 -0.98 4.99 43.45
CA GLU A 65 -1.84 4.91 42.26
C GLU A 65 -3.08 5.81 42.38
N LYS A 66 -3.34 6.38 43.56
CA LYS A 66 -4.41 7.38 43.74
C LYS A 66 -4.05 8.74 43.14
N LYS A 67 -2.75 9.02 42.94
CA LYS A 67 -2.25 10.25 42.32
C LYS A 67 -2.71 10.32 40.86
N SER A 68 -3.10 11.50 40.42
CA SER A 68 -3.40 11.83 39.03
C SER A 68 -2.16 11.74 38.14
N LEU A 69 -2.39 11.70 36.82
CA LEU A 69 -1.31 11.74 35.84
C LEU A 69 -0.40 12.96 36.04
N ASN A 70 -0.98 14.14 36.23
CA ASN A 70 -0.23 15.39 36.39
C ASN A 70 0.59 15.39 37.69
N GLU A 71 0.04 14.92 38.80
CA GLU A 71 0.79 14.80 40.06
C GLU A 71 1.99 13.85 39.94
N ARG A 72 1.87 12.77 39.16
CA ARG A 72 2.97 11.83 38.91
C ARG A 72 4.03 12.44 37.99
N ILE A 73 3.62 13.16 36.95
CA ILE A 73 4.53 13.89 36.05
C ILE A 73 5.28 14.98 36.83
N ASP A 74 4.58 15.79 37.63
CA ASP A 74 5.18 16.84 38.45
C ASP A 74 6.21 16.28 39.45
N ALA A 75 5.90 15.14 40.07
CA ALA A 75 6.83 14.44 40.95
C ALA A 75 8.08 13.94 40.19
N ALA A 76 7.92 13.43 38.96
CA ALA A 76 9.03 13.01 38.11
C ALA A 76 9.93 14.20 37.71
N ILE A 77 9.33 15.33 37.31
CA ILE A 77 10.06 16.57 37.00
C ILE A 77 10.84 17.07 38.22
N THR A 78 10.19 17.10 39.39
CA THR A 78 10.83 17.55 40.65
C THR A 78 12.01 16.67 41.03
N SER A 79 11.88 15.35 40.82
CA SER A 79 12.97 14.39 41.03
C SER A 79 14.16 14.68 40.11
N GLN A 80 13.92 14.89 38.82
CA GLN A 80 14.97 15.24 37.85
C GLN A 80 15.67 16.56 38.18
N GLN A 81 14.90 17.57 38.61
CA GLN A 81 15.45 18.87 39.05
C GLN A 81 16.37 18.71 40.27
N SER A 82 15.98 17.85 41.23
CA SER A 82 16.76 17.57 42.44
C SER A 82 18.06 16.84 42.11
N ASN A 83 18.06 16.01 41.06
CA ASN A 83 19.24 15.30 40.56
C ASN A 83 20.11 16.12 39.59
N GLY A 84 19.78 17.39 39.35
CA GLY A 84 20.59 18.30 38.53
C GLY A 84 20.47 18.08 37.01
N VAL A 85 19.44 17.38 36.54
CA VAL A 85 19.22 17.13 35.10
C VAL A 85 18.75 18.42 34.41
N GLU A 86 19.50 18.90 33.42
CA GLU A 86 19.18 20.13 32.68
C GLU A 86 18.15 19.91 31.56
N ASN A 87 18.26 18.79 30.85
CA ASN A 87 17.36 18.36 29.79
C ASN A 87 16.84 16.96 30.15
N GLY A 88 15.63 16.88 30.71
CA GLY A 88 15.06 15.63 31.23
C GLY A 88 14.03 15.00 30.29
N VAL A 89 13.81 13.70 30.45
CA VAL A 89 12.74 12.96 29.77
C VAL A 89 11.81 12.31 30.79
N VAL A 90 10.50 12.52 30.69
CA VAL A 90 9.52 11.76 31.47
C VAL A 90 8.79 10.81 30.53
N PHE A 91 9.14 9.53 30.58
CA PHE A 91 8.51 8.51 29.73
C PHE A 91 7.28 7.95 30.43
N VAL A 92 6.11 8.07 29.79
CA VAL A 92 4.84 7.63 30.36
C VAL A 92 4.25 6.53 29.48
N LYS A 93 4.25 5.30 29.99
CA LYS A 93 3.63 4.16 29.31
C LYS A 93 2.12 4.18 29.52
N HIS A 94 1.36 4.11 28.43
CA HIS A 94 -0.09 3.97 28.43
C HIS A 94 -0.51 2.77 27.58
N MET A 95 -1.66 2.17 27.94
CA MET A 95 -2.37 1.27 27.04
C MET A 95 -3.35 2.08 26.19
N ALA A 96 -3.55 1.69 24.93
CA ALA A 96 -4.41 2.40 24.00
C ALA A 96 -5.84 2.61 24.54
N LYS A 97 -6.37 1.64 25.29
CA LYS A 97 -7.70 1.71 25.94
C LYS A 97 -7.82 2.78 27.05
N HIS A 98 -6.72 3.38 27.47
CA HIS A 98 -6.75 4.49 28.44
C HIS A 98 -7.03 5.85 27.78
N LYS A 99 -7.17 5.91 26.44
CA LYS A 99 -7.28 7.19 25.71
C LYS A 99 -8.35 8.13 26.26
N ASP A 100 -9.50 7.60 26.69
CA ASP A 100 -10.65 8.40 27.13
C ASP A 100 -10.43 9.06 28.51
N LEU A 101 -9.32 8.74 29.17
CA LEU A 101 -8.90 9.35 30.44
C LEU A 101 -7.85 10.43 30.26
N PHE A 102 -7.46 10.71 29.01
CA PHE A 102 -6.49 11.73 28.66
C PHE A 102 -7.17 12.83 27.84
N GLU A 103 -7.07 14.06 28.31
CA GLU A 103 -7.65 15.22 27.65
C GLU A 103 -6.70 15.76 26.59
N PHE A 104 -6.71 15.15 25.40
CA PHE A 104 -5.92 15.62 24.25
C PHE A 104 -6.23 17.07 23.86
N GLU A 105 -7.43 17.56 24.20
CA GLU A 105 -7.84 18.95 23.97
C GLU A 105 -7.27 19.94 24.99
N HIS A 106 -7.03 19.53 26.24
CA HIS A 106 -6.40 20.40 27.24
C HIS A 106 -4.90 20.58 26.95
N ASP A 107 -4.27 19.56 26.36
CA ASP A 107 -2.97 19.68 25.70
C ASP A 107 -2.99 20.69 24.53
N ARG A 108 -4.19 21.01 24.00
CA ARG A 108 -4.43 22.05 22.97
C ARG A 108 -4.59 23.46 23.56
N GLU A 109 -5.01 23.60 24.83
CA GLU A 109 -5.13 24.91 25.52
C GLU A 109 -3.80 25.44 26.05
N LEU A 110 -2.87 24.54 26.39
CA LEU A 110 -1.49 24.88 26.78
C LEU A 110 -0.62 25.35 25.60
N GLY A 111 -1.16 25.29 24.37
CA GLY A 111 -0.54 25.73 23.13
C GLY A 111 0.44 24.70 22.55
N ALA A 112 0.55 24.64 21.22
CA ALA A 112 1.43 23.74 20.47
C ALA A 112 2.96 23.93 20.73
N LEU A 113 3.33 24.74 21.72
CA LEU A 113 4.69 25.14 22.03
C LEU A 113 4.87 25.04 23.53
N ALA A 114 5.95 24.40 23.94
CA ALA A 114 6.33 24.16 25.32
C ALA A 114 5.88 25.25 26.31
N TYR A 115 5.23 24.87 27.41
CA TYR A 115 4.88 25.81 28.46
C TYR A 115 5.96 25.87 29.53
N ALA A 116 6.08 27.02 30.20
CA ALA A 116 7.00 27.19 31.31
C ALA A 116 6.26 26.98 32.64
N LYS A 117 6.75 26.05 33.47
CA LYS A 117 6.29 25.85 34.85
C LYS A 117 7.51 25.81 35.76
N ASP A 118 7.53 26.64 36.79
CA ASP A 118 8.63 26.74 37.77
C ASP A 118 10.03 26.89 37.13
N GLY A 119 10.12 27.64 36.02
CA GLY A 119 11.37 27.86 35.29
C GLY A 119 11.82 26.71 34.38
N VAL A 120 11.00 25.66 34.21
CA VAL A 120 11.22 24.54 33.29
C VAL A 120 10.30 24.66 32.09
N ARG A 121 10.87 24.52 30.89
CA ARG A 121 10.15 24.43 29.63
C ARG A 121 9.73 22.97 29.38
N ILE A 122 8.43 22.70 29.35
CA ILE A 122 7.86 21.35 29.23
C ILE A 122 7.28 21.13 27.84
N THR A 123 7.66 20.05 27.16
CA THR A 123 7.15 19.64 25.84
C THR A 123 6.46 18.29 25.93
N HIS A 124 5.23 18.17 25.38
CA HIS A 124 4.52 16.90 25.29
C HIS A 124 4.67 16.27 23.90
N GLN A 125 5.23 15.07 23.84
CA GLN A 125 5.38 14.26 22.65
C GLN A 125 4.57 12.97 22.77
N HIS A 126 4.02 12.50 21.65
CA HIS A 126 3.21 11.28 21.61
C HIS A 126 3.86 10.23 20.72
N VAL A 127 3.97 9.01 21.24
CA VAL A 127 4.48 7.84 20.53
C VAL A 127 3.38 6.79 20.49
N LEU A 128 3.08 6.25 19.31
CA LEU A 128 2.14 5.15 19.12
C LEU A 128 2.93 3.87 18.85
N LEU A 129 2.85 2.90 19.75
CA LEU A 129 3.48 1.60 19.59
C LEU A 129 2.44 0.60 19.09
N ILE A 130 2.42 0.40 17.78
CA ILE A 130 1.49 -0.51 17.09
C ILE A 130 2.05 -1.93 17.06
N ARG A 131 1.14 -2.89 16.90
CA ARG A 131 1.48 -4.29 16.63
C ARG A 131 0.40 -4.91 15.76
N ASN A 132 0.78 -5.83 14.88
CA ASN A 132 -0.17 -6.50 14.01
C ASN A 132 -1.32 -7.15 14.82
N PRO A 133 -2.59 -6.82 14.53
CA PRO A 133 -3.76 -7.41 15.19
C PRO A 133 -3.75 -8.94 15.23
N PHE A 134 -3.27 -9.59 14.16
CA PHE A 134 -3.16 -11.05 14.10
C PHE A 134 -2.18 -11.59 15.15
N ASP A 135 -1.04 -10.93 15.33
CA ASP A 135 -0.02 -11.33 16.31
C ASP A 135 -0.46 -11.06 17.75
N ILE A 136 -1.24 -10.00 17.97
CA ILE A 136 -1.91 -9.74 19.25
C ILE A 136 -2.85 -10.91 19.58
N LEU A 137 -3.81 -11.21 18.68
CA LEU A 137 -4.82 -12.24 18.89
C LEU A 137 -4.20 -13.63 19.08
N SER A 138 -3.21 -13.97 18.25
CA SER A 138 -2.55 -15.27 18.31
C SER A 138 -1.72 -15.45 19.60
N SER A 139 -1.21 -14.35 20.18
CA SER A 139 -0.47 -14.38 21.44
C SER A 139 -1.33 -14.68 22.67
N TRP A 140 -2.61 -14.33 22.65
CA TRP A 140 -3.53 -14.60 23.76
C TRP A 140 -3.85 -16.08 23.89
N ASN A 141 -3.94 -16.79 22.75
CA ASN A 141 -4.22 -18.22 22.72
C ASN A 141 -3.02 -19.08 23.16
N ALA A 142 -1.79 -18.64 22.84
CA ALA A 142 -0.59 -19.41 23.16
C ALA A 142 -0.44 -19.68 24.68
N LYS A 143 -0.82 -18.74 25.56
CA LYS A 143 -0.72 -18.96 27.02
C LYS A 143 -1.77 -19.93 27.58
N HIS A 144 -2.92 -20.07 26.94
CA HIS A 144 -3.95 -21.04 27.36
C HIS A 144 -3.56 -22.49 27.05
N THR A 145 -2.83 -22.73 25.94
CA THR A 145 -2.42 -24.09 25.56
C THR A 145 -1.34 -24.67 26.48
N TYR A 146 -0.47 -23.83 27.06
CA TYR A 146 0.54 -24.28 28.02
C TYR A 146 -0.04 -24.58 29.40
N ARG A 147 -1.01 -23.78 29.88
CA ARG A 147 -1.70 -24.04 31.16
C ARG A 147 -2.48 -25.36 31.18
N ILE A 148 -3.12 -25.73 30.06
CA ILE A 148 -3.86 -26.99 29.96
C ILE A 148 -2.92 -28.21 30.02
N LYS A 149 -1.69 -28.10 29.49
CA LYS A 149 -0.70 -29.19 29.57
C LYS A 149 -0.18 -29.42 30.99
N GLU A 150 0.07 -28.35 31.74
CA GLU A 150 0.48 -28.47 33.16
C GLU A 150 -0.65 -29.05 34.03
N GLU A 151 -1.91 -28.68 33.78
CA GLU A 151 -3.07 -29.24 34.50
C GLU A 151 -3.42 -30.69 34.13
N GLU A 152 -2.95 -31.22 32.99
CA GLU A 152 -3.13 -32.63 32.61
C GLU A 152 -2.08 -33.56 33.22
N GLU A 153 -0.87 -33.07 33.50
CA GLU A 153 0.20 -33.87 34.15
C GLU A 153 -0.01 -34.01 35.68
N ASP A 154 -0.85 -33.20 36.31
CA ASP A 154 -1.03 -33.14 37.77
C ASP A 154 -2.42 -33.59 38.28
N LYS A 155 -3.14 -34.44 37.51
CA LYS A 155 -4.49 -34.92 37.90
C LYS A 155 -4.48 -36.32 38.53
N ASP A 156 -4.74 -36.35 39.83
CA ASP A 156 -5.30 -37.50 40.58
C ASP A 156 -6.66 -37.92 39.95
N PRO A 157 -6.84 -39.18 39.50
CA PRO A 157 -8.06 -39.64 38.83
C PRO A 157 -9.34 -39.58 39.66
N SER A 158 -9.26 -39.29 40.96
CA SER A 158 -10.39 -39.32 41.89
C SER A 158 -11.08 -37.97 42.12
N LYS A 159 -10.58 -36.87 41.55
CA LYS A 159 -11.19 -35.53 41.68
C LYS A 159 -11.76 -35.04 40.36
N THR A 160 -13.01 -35.39 40.10
CA THR A 160 -13.82 -34.81 39.02
C THR A 160 -14.25 -33.39 39.40
N THR A 161 -13.32 -32.42 39.37
CA THR A 161 -13.70 -31.01 39.34
C THR A 161 -14.08 -30.66 37.91
N GLN A 162 -15.35 -30.32 37.70
CA GLN A 162 -15.79 -29.55 36.53
C GLN A 162 -14.90 -28.32 36.42
N SER A 163 -13.88 -28.35 35.54
CA SER A 163 -13.16 -27.15 35.16
C SER A 163 -14.12 -26.33 34.31
N SER A 164 -14.80 -25.40 34.98
CA SER A 164 -15.57 -24.34 34.37
C SER A 164 -14.77 -23.74 33.23
N SER A 165 -15.36 -23.80 32.04
CA SER A 165 -14.98 -23.14 30.78
C SER A 165 -15.01 -21.61 30.86
N SER A 166 -14.67 -21.03 32.02
CA SER A 166 -14.79 -19.62 32.34
C SER A 166 -13.42 -18.94 32.37
N SER A 167 -12.80 -18.76 31.20
CA SER A 167 -11.88 -17.64 30.95
C SER A 167 -11.51 -17.53 29.46
N ILE A 168 -12.51 -17.50 28.58
CA ILE A 168 -12.37 -16.63 27.41
C ILE A 168 -12.40 -15.22 28.02
N ASN A 169 -11.24 -14.65 28.37
CA ASN A 169 -11.16 -13.20 28.49
C ASN A 169 -11.62 -12.69 27.13
N GLU A 170 -12.83 -12.12 27.08
CA GLU A 170 -13.56 -11.82 25.86
C GLU A 170 -12.67 -11.00 24.92
N THR A 171 -12.13 -11.67 23.90
CA THR A 171 -11.39 -11.05 22.81
C THR A 171 -12.29 -9.99 22.22
N SER A 172 -11.95 -8.71 22.43
CA SER A 172 -12.74 -7.58 21.99
C SER A 172 -11.89 -6.60 21.18
N LEU A 173 -12.56 -5.78 20.38
CA LEU A 173 -11.92 -4.73 19.59
C LEU A 173 -11.20 -3.71 20.48
N GLU A 174 -11.76 -3.43 21.66
CA GLU A 174 -11.17 -2.53 22.65
C GLU A 174 -9.88 -3.09 23.26
N GLU A 175 -9.81 -4.39 23.52
CA GLU A 175 -8.59 -5.01 24.05
C GLU A 175 -7.47 -5.06 23.01
N VAL A 176 -7.77 -5.13 21.69
CA VAL A 176 -6.75 -5.07 20.62
C VAL A 176 -6.16 -3.67 20.44
N GLY A 177 -6.89 -2.61 20.77
CA GLY A 177 -6.34 -1.26 20.94
C GLY A 177 -5.99 -0.47 19.68
N ILE A 178 -5.99 -1.07 18.49
CA ILE A 178 -5.56 -0.37 17.25
C ILE A 178 -6.50 0.78 16.88
N ILE A 179 -7.82 0.61 17.05
CA ILE A 179 -8.77 1.70 16.78
C ILE A 179 -8.55 2.87 17.75
N GLN A 180 -8.23 2.57 19.00
CA GLN A 180 -7.91 3.58 20.00
C GLN A 180 -6.62 4.33 19.63
N LEU A 181 -5.60 3.64 19.13
CA LEU A 181 -4.38 4.27 18.62
C LEU A 181 -4.66 5.17 17.40
N LEU A 182 -5.52 4.75 16.46
CA LEU A 182 -5.95 5.61 15.36
C LEU A 182 -6.71 6.84 15.87
N GLY A 183 -7.57 6.66 16.89
CA GLY A 183 -8.27 7.76 17.55
C GLY A 183 -7.28 8.78 18.13
N ILE A 184 -6.23 8.32 18.82
CA ILE A 184 -5.17 9.17 19.35
C ILE A 184 -4.42 9.88 18.22
N PHE A 185 -4.09 9.18 17.13
CA PHE A 185 -3.47 9.76 15.95
C PHE A 185 -4.31 10.91 15.38
N SER A 186 -5.61 10.70 15.17
CA SER A 186 -6.53 11.73 14.67
C SER A 186 -6.64 12.92 15.63
N SER A 187 -6.82 12.67 16.93
CA SER A 187 -6.93 13.72 17.95
C SER A 187 -5.67 14.58 18.05
N THR A 188 -4.48 14.01 17.86
CA THR A 188 -3.21 14.76 17.94
C THR A 188 -2.88 15.50 16.65
N THR A 189 -3.13 14.90 15.49
CA THR A 189 -2.88 15.52 14.17
C THR A 189 -3.84 16.64 13.81
N SER A 190 -5.05 16.65 14.38
CA SER A 190 -6.03 17.73 14.18
C SER A 190 -5.65 19.06 14.85
N ILE A 191 -4.57 19.10 15.64
CA ILE A 191 -4.10 20.30 16.34
C ILE A 191 -3.15 21.09 15.42
N PRO A 192 -3.51 22.31 14.97
CA PRO A 192 -2.65 23.10 14.09
C PRO A 192 -1.29 23.41 14.72
N GLY A 193 -0.21 23.23 13.94
CA GLY A 193 1.16 23.57 14.37
C GLY A 193 1.84 22.54 15.28
N ARG A 194 1.22 21.37 15.52
CA ARG A 194 1.83 20.25 16.24
C ARG A 194 2.30 19.17 15.25
N ASP A 195 3.46 18.58 15.53
CA ASP A 195 3.91 17.41 14.79
C ASP A 195 2.98 16.21 15.02
N PRO A 196 2.75 15.36 13.99
CA PRO A 196 2.02 14.12 14.15
C PRO A 196 2.71 13.22 15.18
N PRO A 197 1.97 12.35 15.87
CA PRO A 197 2.58 11.43 16.82
C PRO A 197 3.50 10.46 16.08
N ILE A 198 4.62 10.12 16.72
CA ILE A 198 5.61 9.20 16.18
C ILE A 198 5.04 7.79 16.23
N VAL A 199 4.97 7.09 15.10
CA VAL A 199 4.47 5.71 15.05
C VAL A 199 5.66 4.74 15.03
N LEU A 200 5.60 3.70 15.85
CA LEU A 200 6.59 2.64 15.95
C LEU A 200 5.92 1.27 15.76
N ASP A 201 6.54 0.42 14.94
CA ASP A 201 6.15 -0.99 14.83
C ASP A 201 6.88 -1.83 15.88
N SER A 202 6.13 -2.48 16.78
CA SER A 202 6.68 -3.29 17.85
C SER A 202 7.52 -4.47 17.35
N ASP A 203 7.16 -5.09 16.22
CA ASP A 203 7.88 -6.26 15.72
C ASP A 203 9.16 -5.82 14.99
N LEU A 204 9.20 -4.62 14.41
CA LEU A 204 10.44 -4.01 13.91
C LEU A 204 11.39 -3.65 15.06
N LEU A 205 10.87 -3.04 16.13
CA LEU A 205 11.65 -2.70 17.33
C LEU A 205 12.33 -3.92 17.96
N VAL A 206 11.74 -5.11 17.87
CA VAL A 206 12.38 -6.36 18.32
C VAL A 206 13.45 -6.86 17.34
N LYS A 207 13.24 -6.67 16.03
CA LYS A 207 14.18 -7.15 14.99
C LYS A 207 15.44 -6.30 14.91
N ASP A 208 15.29 -4.98 15.01
CA ASP A 208 16.40 -4.02 14.93
C ASP A 208 16.23 -2.90 15.97
N PRO A 209 16.45 -3.21 17.26
CA PRO A 209 16.23 -2.27 18.35
C PRO A 209 17.15 -1.05 18.28
N SER A 210 18.40 -1.22 17.85
CA SER A 210 19.37 -0.13 17.79
C SER A 210 18.95 0.93 16.76
N HIS A 211 18.56 0.51 15.56
CA HIS A 211 18.12 1.44 14.53
C HIS A 211 16.83 2.16 14.93
N VAL A 212 15.81 1.42 15.40
CA VAL A 212 14.52 2.01 15.77
C VAL A 212 14.64 2.97 16.94
N LEU A 213 15.39 2.63 17.99
CA LEU A 213 15.58 3.52 19.14
C LEU A 213 16.41 4.76 18.79
N THR A 214 17.40 4.63 17.91
CA THR A 214 18.17 5.78 17.38
C THR A 214 17.25 6.75 16.65
N SER A 215 16.43 6.23 15.72
CA SER A 215 15.46 7.02 14.97
C SER A 215 14.38 7.63 15.84
N LEU A 216 13.92 6.91 16.87
CA LEU A 216 12.97 7.43 17.86
C LEU A 216 13.58 8.61 18.63
N CYS A 217 14.81 8.49 19.12
CA CYS A 217 15.47 9.58 19.84
C CYS A 217 15.67 10.81 18.95
N ALA A 218 16.07 10.60 17.70
CA ALA A 218 16.19 11.67 16.71
C ALA A 218 14.84 12.37 16.47
N ALA A 219 13.76 11.61 16.26
CA ALA A 219 12.40 12.16 16.05
C ALA A 219 11.87 12.90 17.30
N LEU A 220 12.25 12.47 18.49
CA LEU A 220 11.92 13.13 19.76
C LEU A 220 12.82 14.34 20.07
N ASN A 221 13.84 14.63 19.24
CA ASN A 221 14.88 15.62 19.49
C ASN A 221 15.61 15.43 20.84
N ILE A 222 15.90 14.17 21.20
CA ILE A 222 16.67 13.80 22.39
C ILE A 222 17.93 13.01 21.99
N PRO A 223 19.03 13.10 22.75
CA PRO A 223 20.22 12.31 22.44
C PRO A 223 19.95 10.82 22.65
N TYR A 224 20.31 9.97 21.68
CA TYR A 224 20.29 8.51 21.84
C TYR A 224 21.25 8.08 22.95
N GLY A 225 22.42 8.74 23.02
CA GLY A 225 23.36 8.72 24.13
C GLY A 225 24.38 9.86 23.94
N SER A 226 24.70 10.61 24.99
CA SER A 226 25.77 11.62 24.96
C SER A 226 26.98 11.12 25.74
N GLY A 227 28.20 11.48 25.31
CA GLY A 227 29.42 11.16 26.03
C GLY A 227 29.34 11.43 27.53
N THR A 228 29.97 10.55 28.32
CA THR A 228 30.15 10.59 29.78
C THR A 228 28.92 10.38 30.69
N ILE A 229 27.69 10.31 30.16
CA ILE A 229 26.47 10.02 30.93
C ILE A 229 25.54 9.18 30.04
N GLY A 230 25.28 7.91 30.36
CA GLY A 230 24.41 7.09 29.54
C GLY A 230 24.49 5.60 29.83
N GLY A 231 23.46 5.07 30.48
CA GLY A 231 23.10 3.65 30.37
C GLY A 231 22.69 3.32 28.93
N ASP A 232 23.01 2.11 28.52
CA ASP A 232 22.69 1.57 27.20
C ASP A 232 21.18 1.32 27.09
N MET A 233 20.45 2.08 26.25
CA MET A 233 19.02 1.85 25.99
C MET A 233 18.73 0.44 25.43
N LEU A 234 19.78 -0.33 25.07
CA LEU A 234 19.65 -1.71 24.63
C LEU A 234 19.65 -2.74 25.77
N THR A 235 20.09 -2.38 26.98
CA THR A 235 20.27 -3.31 28.10
C THR A 235 19.69 -2.77 29.41
N TRP A 236 19.29 -3.68 30.30
CA TRP A 236 18.80 -3.34 31.64
C TRP A 236 19.06 -4.47 32.63
N PRO A 237 19.19 -4.20 33.94
CA PRO A 237 19.27 -5.27 34.93
C PRO A 237 17.98 -6.12 34.95
N SER A 238 18.12 -7.43 35.12
CA SER A 238 16.97 -8.33 35.32
C SER A 238 16.29 -8.10 36.68
N GLY A 239 15.02 -8.48 36.77
CA GLY A 239 14.17 -8.35 37.96
C GLY A 239 13.24 -7.12 37.94
N PRO A 240 12.39 -6.97 38.98
CA PRO A 240 11.48 -5.83 39.12
C PRO A 240 12.20 -4.49 39.19
N LYS A 241 11.55 -3.45 38.64
CA LYS A 241 12.06 -2.06 38.61
C LYS A 241 11.26 -1.14 39.53
N ALA A 242 11.89 -0.06 39.96
CA ALA A 242 11.21 0.96 40.78
C ALA A 242 10.06 1.65 40.01
N CYS A 243 10.15 1.72 38.68
CA CYS A 243 9.11 2.26 37.82
C CYS A 243 7.90 1.32 37.63
N ASP A 244 7.99 0.04 38.02
CA ASP A 244 6.94 -0.96 37.81
C ASP A 244 5.69 -0.64 38.64
N GLY A 245 4.51 -0.77 38.02
CA GLY A 245 3.25 -0.72 38.74
C GLY A 245 3.02 -1.96 39.63
N PRO A 246 2.12 -1.88 40.63
CA PRO A 246 1.84 -3.00 41.55
C PRO A 246 1.31 -4.28 40.86
N TRP A 247 0.86 -4.18 39.61
CA TRP A 247 0.43 -5.31 38.78
C TRP A 247 1.59 -6.06 38.09
N ALA A 248 2.83 -5.55 38.13
CA ALA A 248 3.96 -6.10 37.39
C ALA A 248 4.18 -7.60 37.66
N GLN A 249 4.06 -8.04 38.91
CA GLN A 249 4.18 -9.45 39.28
C GLN A 249 3.25 -10.42 38.52
N TYR A 250 2.15 -9.92 37.94
CA TYR A 250 1.20 -10.74 37.17
C TYR A 250 1.48 -10.79 35.67
N TRP A 251 2.26 -9.83 35.14
CA TRP A 251 2.40 -9.65 33.70
C TRP A 251 3.85 -9.57 33.21
N TYR A 252 4.80 -9.23 34.08
CA TYR A 252 6.16 -8.83 33.71
C TYR A 252 7.21 -9.92 33.89
N GLU A 253 6.81 -11.17 34.15
CA GLU A 253 7.72 -12.31 34.27
C GLU A 253 8.73 -12.42 33.11
N GLU A 254 8.29 -12.25 31.86
CA GLU A 254 9.16 -12.32 30.66
C GLU A 254 10.16 -11.15 30.59
N ILE A 255 9.78 -9.93 31.02
CA ILE A 255 10.70 -8.78 31.01
C ILE A 255 11.63 -8.84 32.23
N HIS A 256 11.14 -9.30 33.39
CA HIS A 256 11.95 -9.48 34.61
C HIS A 256 13.03 -10.55 34.42
N SER A 257 12.83 -11.52 33.52
CA SER A 257 13.84 -12.52 33.16
C SER A 257 14.82 -12.06 32.06
N SER A 258 14.56 -10.91 31.42
CA SER A 258 15.41 -10.36 30.37
C SER A 258 16.48 -9.41 30.92
N ASN A 259 17.53 -9.16 30.13
CA ASN A 259 18.59 -8.20 30.45
C ASN A 259 18.82 -7.15 29.34
N GLY A 260 17.89 -7.05 28.39
CA GLY A 260 18.01 -6.18 27.22
C GLY A 260 17.25 -6.73 26.01
N TRP A 261 17.35 -6.04 24.88
CA TRP A 261 16.62 -6.42 23.65
C TRP A 261 17.12 -7.73 23.02
N SER A 262 18.39 -8.09 23.23
CA SER A 262 18.97 -9.36 22.77
C SER A 262 18.27 -10.58 23.38
N SER A 263 17.69 -10.45 24.59
CA SER A 263 16.95 -11.51 25.27
C SER A 263 15.66 -11.94 24.54
N PHE A 264 15.09 -11.07 23.70
CA PHE A 264 13.87 -11.39 22.94
C PHE A 264 14.16 -12.11 21.61
N SER A 265 15.42 -12.21 21.21
CA SER A 265 15.85 -12.78 19.93
C SER A 265 15.76 -14.32 19.88
N THR A 266 15.68 -14.99 21.04
CA THR A 266 15.90 -16.45 21.14
C THR A 266 14.76 -17.27 21.72
N THR A 267 13.67 -16.67 22.20
CA THR A 267 12.55 -17.47 22.71
C THR A 267 11.82 -18.12 21.55
N VAL A 268 11.85 -19.46 21.51
CA VAL A 268 11.15 -20.34 20.56
C VAL A 268 9.64 -20.12 20.69
N MET A 269 9.16 -18.99 20.17
CA MET A 269 7.76 -18.81 19.86
C MET A 269 7.46 -19.82 18.75
N PRO A 270 6.36 -20.59 18.81
CA PRO A 270 5.94 -21.37 17.66
C PRO A 270 5.85 -20.39 16.50
N ARG A 271 6.69 -20.59 15.47
CA ARG A 271 6.77 -19.73 14.27
C ARG A 271 5.37 -19.52 13.65
N TYR A 272 4.46 -20.45 13.90
CA TYR A 272 3.07 -20.45 13.45
C TYR A 272 2.14 -20.55 14.67
N ARG A 273 1.39 -19.48 14.94
CA ARG A 273 0.34 -19.46 15.97
C ARG A 273 -1.03 -19.49 15.32
N SER A 274 -1.95 -20.27 15.90
CA SER A 274 -3.34 -20.29 15.47
C SER A 274 -4.12 -19.16 16.15
N VAL A 275 -4.99 -18.51 15.39
CA VAL A 275 -6.06 -17.70 15.95
C VAL A 275 -7.27 -18.62 16.10
N VAL A 276 -7.48 -19.13 17.30
CA VAL A 276 -8.68 -19.86 17.71
C VAL A 276 -9.68 -18.83 18.21
N GLY A 277 -10.89 -18.80 17.65
CA GLY A 277 -11.90 -17.79 18.01
C GLY A 277 -13.00 -17.54 16.96
N GLY A 278 -13.02 -18.28 15.85
CA GLY A 278 -14.11 -18.27 14.88
C GLY A 278 -14.41 -16.88 14.31
N GLN A 279 -15.69 -16.55 14.15
CA GLN A 279 -16.17 -15.33 13.51
C GLN A 279 -15.75 -14.05 14.26
N VAL A 280 -15.66 -14.09 15.60
CA VAL A 280 -15.31 -12.93 16.43
C VAL A 280 -13.90 -12.41 16.11
N CYS A 281 -12.90 -13.31 16.05
CA CYS A 281 -11.54 -12.90 15.68
C CYS A 281 -11.47 -12.35 14.25
N VAL A 282 -12.24 -12.94 13.32
CA VAL A 282 -12.30 -12.44 11.93
C VAL A 282 -12.88 -11.02 11.89
N ASP A 283 -13.92 -10.74 12.67
CA ASP A 283 -14.53 -9.41 12.72
C ASP A 283 -13.62 -8.37 13.37
N ILE A 284 -12.88 -8.76 14.42
CA ILE A 284 -11.85 -7.91 15.03
C ILE A 284 -10.73 -7.61 14.03
N LEU A 285 -10.25 -8.61 13.28
CA LEU A 285 -9.25 -8.40 12.23
C LEU A 285 -9.76 -7.46 11.12
N ARG A 286 -11.00 -7.67 10.65
CA ARG A 286 -11.63 -6.80 9.64
C ARG A 286 -11.71 -5.35 10.10
N ALA A 287 -11.98 -5.12 11.39
CA ALA A 287 -12.05 -3.78 11.96
C ALA A 287 -10.66 -3.17 12.28
N SER A 288 -9.67 -4.00 12.62
CA SER A 288 -8.36 -3.54 13.12
C SER A 288 -7.26 -3.48 12.07
N LEU A 289 -7.34 -4.24 10.98
CA LEU A 289 -6.30 -4.25 9.94
C LEU A 289 -6.23 -2.93 9.17
N PRO A 290 -7.33 -2.34 8.66
CA PRO A 290 -7.27 -1.05 7.98
C PRO A 290 -6.63 0.09 8.81
N PRO A 291 -7.00 0.31 10.10
CA PRO A 291 -6.33 1.32 10.91
C PRO A 291 -4.88 0.94 11.23
N TYR A 292 -4.56 -0.35 11.36
CA TYR A 292 -3.17 -0.81 11.52
C TYR A 292 -2.33 -0.49 10.28
N ASP A 293 -2.80 -0.83 9.08
CA ASP A 293 -2.08 -0.59 7.82
C ASP A 293 -1.82 0.92 7.61
N TYR A 294 -2.81 1.76 7.93
CA TYR A 294 -2.67 3.22 7.89
C TYR A 294 -1.60 3.77 8.85
N LEU A 295 -1.55 3.23 10.08
CA LEU A 295 -0.54 3.63 11.07
C LEU A 295 0.83 3.05 10.70
N SER A 296 0.87 1.82 10.22
CA SER A 296 2.09 1.11 9.82
C SER A 296 2.77 1.80 8.65
N SER A 297 2.03 2.32 7.66
CA SER A 297 2.62 3.11 6.57
C SER A 297 3.25 4.45 7.02
N ARG A 298 3.02 4.85 8.28
CA ARG A 298 3.61 6.04 8.91
C ARG A 298 4.65 5.67 9.98
N ALA A 299 4.94 4.39 10.18
CA ALA A 299 5.88 3.98 11.19
C ALA A 299 7.30 4.41 10.81
N LEU A 300 8.07 4.87 11.81
CA LEU A 300 9.50 5.10 11.67
C LEU A 300 10.18 3.81 11.24
N CYS A 301 11.23 3.94 10.44
CA CYS A 301 12.03 2.81 9.98
C CYS A 301 11.20 1.74 9.25
N THR A 302 9.99 2.08 8.76
CA THR A 302 9.30 1.26 7.75
C THR A 302 10.35 0.88 6.74
N VAL A 303 10.48 -0.44 6.51
CA VAL A 303 11.52 -1.02 5.67
C VAL A 303 11.64 -0.12 4.45
N GLU A 304 12.71 0.69 4.38
CA GLU A 304 13.04 1.33 3.14
C GLU A 304 12.99 0.20 2.14
N MET A 305 12.40 0.40 0.97
CA MET A 305 12.53 -0.52 -0.15
C MET A 305 14.01 -0.69 -0.60
N SER A 306 14.99 -0.46 0.28
CA SER A 306 16.44 -0.59 0.26
C SER A 306 16.98 -1.99 -0.02
N LYS A 307 16.20 -2.85 -0.70
CA LYS A 307 16.78 -3.91 -1.55
C LYS A 307 16.61 -3.66 -3.03
N TYR A 308 15.95 -2.56 -3.42
CA TYR A 308 15.95 -2.04 -4.78
C TYR A 308 16.92 -0.86 -4.88
N ASP A 309 17.70 -0.87 -5.96
CA ASP A 309 18.76 0.07 -6.31
C ASP A 309 18.36 1.54 -6.03
N PRO A 310 19.10 2.28 -5.18
CA PRO A 310 18.81 3.69 -4.86
C PRO A 310 18.98 4.65 -6.06
N GLY A 311 19.37 4.18 -7.25
CA GLY A 311 19.39 4.95 -8.49
C GLY A 311 18.11 4.87 -9.34
N LEU A 312 17.14 3.99 -9.03
CA LEU A 312 15.89 3.92 -9.80
C LEU A 312 14.85 4.87 -9.20
N GLU A 313 14.51 5.94 -9.94
CA GLU A 313 13.21 6.60 -9.75
C GLU A 313 12.10 5.57 -9.96
N ILE A 314 11.42 5.18 -8.88
CA ILE A 314 10.36 4.15 -8.89
C ILE A 314 9.20 4.55 -9.81
N PHE A 315 8.99 5.87 -9.96
CA PHE A 315 8.01 6.46 -10.85
C PHE A 315 8.69 7.42 -11.82
N GLU A 316 8.43 7.24 -13.12
CA GLU A 316 8.87 8.17 -14.17
C GLU A 316 8.26 9.57 -13.99
N ASP A 317 7.08 9.67 -13.35
CA ASP A 317 6.47 10.92 -12.93
C ASP A 317 6.14 10.84 -11.42
N PRO A 318 6.77 11.67 -10.56
CA PRO A 318 6.57 11.66 -9.11
C PRO A 318 5.12 11.82 -8.65
N ARG A 319 4.26 12.48 -9.44
CA ARG A 319 2.84 12.65 -9.11
C ARG A 319 2.09 11.32 -9.06
N ASN A 320 2.65 10.27 -9.66
CA ASN A 320 2.09 8.93 -9.63
C ASN A 320 2.21 8.23 -8.27
N ALA A 321 2.97 8.77 -7.30
CA ALA A 321 3.07 8.20 -5.96
C ALA A 321 1.73 8.20 -5.21
N ASP A 322 0.94 9.27 -5.37
CA ASP A 322 -0.28 9.53 -4.58
C ASP A 322 -1.58 9.47 -5.39
N VAL A 323 -1.56 8.81 -6.56
CA VAL A 323 -2.76 8.74 -7.43
C VAL A 323 -3.90 7.96 -6.78
N LEU A 324 -5.12 8.41 -7.07
CA LEU A 324 -6.34 7.78 -6.66
C LEU A 324 -6.92 6.91 -7.80
N CYS A 325 -7.32 5.69 -7.47
CA CYS A 325 -7.91 4.72 -8.39
C CYS A 325 -9.38 4.48 -8.06
N TRP A 326 -10.20 4.15 -9.06
CA TRP A 326 -11.55 3.62 -8.79
C TRP A 326 -11.53 2.10 -8.73
N ILE A 327 -12.26 1.54 -7.77
CA ILE A 327 -12.52 0.10 -7.67
C ILE A 327 -13.94 -0.18 -7.19
N GLY A 328 -14.62 -1.14 -7.79
CA GLY A 328 -15.81 -1.76 -7.19
C GLY A 328 -16.77 -2.42 -8.15
N THR A 329 -17.89 -2.87 -7.59
CA THR A 329 -19.03 -3.47 -8.31
C THR A 329 -20.01 -2.38 -8.78
N PRO A 330 -21.00 -2.70 -9.63
CA PRO A 330 -21.94 -1.70 -10.14
C PRO A 330 -22.67 -0.89 -9.05
N ASP A 331 -22.85 -1.47 -7.87
CA ASP A 331 -23.53 -0.86 -6.71
C ASP A 331 -22.57 -0.28 -5.65
N LYS A 332 -21.27 -0.63 -5.67
CA LYS A 332 -20.31 -0.32 -4.58
C LYS A 332 -18.94 0.11 -5.10
N GLY A 333 -18.94 1.03 -6.07
CA GLY A 333 -17.72 1.69 -6.56
C GLY A 333 -17.22 2.79 -5.63
N ARG A 334 -15.89 2.93 -5.50
CA ARG A 334 -15.25 3.98 -4.71
C ARG A 334 -13.89 4.38 -5.27
N VAL A 335 -13.49 5.61 -4.97
CA VAL A 335 -12.13 6.10 -5.19
C VAL A 335 -11.27 5.76 -3.97
N VAL A 336 -10.08 5.22 -4.20
CA VAL A 336 -9.13 4.79 -3.15
C VAL A 336 -7.69 5.16 -3.55
N PRO A 337 -6.81 5.49 -2.60
CA PRO A 337 -5.38 5.65 -2.85
C PRO A 337 -4.75 4.39 -3.48
N ARG A 338 -3.75 4.59 -4.36
CA ARG A 338 -3.09 3.51 -5.13
C ARG A 338 -2.49 2.42 -4.25
N ASP A 339 -1.92 2.78 -3.11
CA ASP A 339 -1.22 1.90 -2.18
C ASP A 339 -2.14 0.90 -1.46
N ILE A 340 -3.41 1.26 -1.29
CA ILE A 340 -4.45 0.39 -0.69
C ILE A 340 -5.47 -0.14 -1.72
N ALA A 341 -5.33 0.23 -2.99
CA ALA A 341 -6.20 -0.24 -4.06
C ALA A 341 -5.95 -1.73 -4.36
N GLY A 342 -6.93 -2.59 -4.08
CA GLY A 342 -6.79 -4.03 -4.31
C GLY A 342 -8.11 -4.76 -4.51
N VAL A 343 -8.06 -5.80 -5.35
CA VAL A 343 -9.17 -6.75 -5.51
C VAL A 343 -9.01 -7.93 -4.56
N SER A 344 -10.11 -8.61 -4.26
CA SER A 344 -10.07 -9.83 -3.44
C SER A 344 -9.22 -10.92 -4.14
N PRO A 345 -8.49 -11.76 -3.40
CA PRO A 345 -7.93 -13.00 -3.95
C PRO A 345 -8.99 -13.95 -4.55
N PHE A 346 -10.26 -13.72 -4.21
CA PHE A 346 -11.41 -14.41 -4.81
C PHE A 346 -11.90 -13.79 -6.12
N ASP A 347 -11.29 -12.72 -6.62
CA ASP A 347 -11.64 -12.12 -7.90
C ASP A 347 -11.18 -12.98 -9.08
N SER A 348 -12.03 -13.07 -10.10
CA SER A 348 -11.76 -13.78 -11.36
C SER A 348 -10.45 -13.35 -12.04
N ALA A 349 -10.08 -12.07 -11.95
CA ALA A 349 -8.83 -11.57 -12.52
C ALA A 349 -7.61 -12.21 -11.85
N VAL A 350 -7.65 -12.41 -10.53
CA VAL A 350 -6.52 -12.97 -9.76
C VAL A 350 -6.39 -14.47 -9.94
N GLN A 351 -7.51 -15.20 -9.96
CA GLN A 351 -7.48 -16.67 -10.03
C GLN A 351 -7.13 -17.22 -11.42
N GLY A 352 -7.40 -16.48 -12.49
CA GLY A 352 -7.23 -17.00 -13.84
C GLY A 352 -7.25 -15.97 -14.97
N GLY A 353 -7.04 -14.69 -14.68
CA GLY A 353 -7.01 -13.64 -15.71
C GLY A 353 -8.35 -13.38 -16.42
N ASP A 354 -9.48 -13.79 -15.80
CA ASP A 354 -10.83 -13.68 -16.35
C ASP A 354 -11.36 -12.23 -16.24
N ALA A 355 -10.80 -11.38 -17.11
CA ALA A 355 -11.04 -9.96 -17.19
C ALA A 355 -10.72 -9.41 -18.59
N VAL A 356 -11.40 -8.32 -18.95
CA VAL A 356 -11.16 -7.52 -20.16
C VAL A 356 -10.64 -6.15 -19.76
N TRP A 357 -9.95 -5.46 -20.66
CA TRP A 357 -9.42 -4.13 -20.39
C TRP A 357 -9.39 -3.23 -21.62
N GLU A 358 -9.19 -1.93 -21.40
CA GLU A 358 -8.98 -0.90 -22.40
C GLU A 358 -7.92 0.10 -21.94
N GLY A 359 -7.21 0.67 -22.91
CA GLY A 359 -6.35 1.83 -22.69
C GLY A 359 -7.06 3.08 -23.18
N LEU A 360 -7.18 4.10 -22.34
CA LEU A 360 -7.69 5.41 -22.73
C LEU A 360 -6.58 6.46 -22.63
N ARG A 361 -6.77 7.57 -23.34
CA ARG A 361 -5.83 8.69 -23.38
C ARG A 361 -6.57 10.01 -23.25
N VAL A 362 -6.05 10.87 -22.38
CA VAL A 362 -6.57 12.21 -22.14
C VAL A 362 -5.62 13.23 -22.76
N TYR A 363 -6.17 14.13 -23.58
CA TYR A 363 -5.50 15.28 -24.16
C TYR A 363 -6.34 16.53 -23.92
N ASP A 364 -5.74 17.58 -23.36
CA ASP A 364 -6.36 18.90 -23.21
C ASP A 364 -7.85 18.89 -22.81
N GLY A 365 -8.15 18.19 -21.71
CA GLY A 365 -9.50 18.07 -21.16
C GLY A 365 -10.44 17.15 -21.94
N LYS A 366 -9.95 16.30 -22.85
CA LYS A 366 -10.77 15.40 -23.68
C LYS A 366 -10.22 13.98 -23.69
N ILE A 367 -11.10 12.98 -23.70
CA ILE A 367 -10.73 11.56 -23.88
C ILE A 367 -10.83 11.19 -25.35
N LEU A 368 -9.73 10.77 -25.96
CA LEU A 368 -9.71 10.37 -27.37
C LEU A 368 -10.42 9.03 -27.58
N SER A 369 -11.33 8.95 -28.56
CA SER A 369 -12.03 7.74 -29.01
C SER A 369 -12.76 6.94 -27.92
N LEU A 370 -13.24 7.61 -26.85
CA LEU A 370 -13.86 6.96 -25.69
C LEU A 370 -14.98 5.97 -26.10
N GLU A 371 -15.87 6.40 -27.00
CA GLU A 371 -16.98 5.58 -27.49
C GLU A 371 -16.52 4.27 -28.15
N ARG A 372 -15.46 4.34 -28.96
CA ARG A 372 -14.89 3.16 -29.64
C ARG A 372 -14.28 2.20 -28.62
N HIS A 373 -13.54 2.73 -27.64
CA HIS A 373 -12.94 1.93 -26.57
C HIS A 373 -14.01 1.24 -25.71
N LEU A 374 -15.03 1.97 -25.24
CA LEU A 374 -16.10 1.39 -24.44
C LEU A 374 -16.88 0.33 -25.22
N LYS A 375 -17.17 0.57 -26.51
CA LYS A 375 -17.80 -0.43 -27.38
C LYS A 375 -16.97 -1.73 -27.43
N ARG A 376 -15.64 -1.63 -27.59
CA ARG A 376 -14.75 -2.81 -27.60
C ARG A 376 -14.66 -3.51 -26.25
N LEU A 377 -14.62 -2.77 -25.14
CA LEU A 377 -14.68 -3.32 -23.78
C LEU A 377 -15.94 -4.17 -23.60
N PHE A 378 -17.11 -3.62 -23.93
CA PHE A 378 -18.39 -4.33 -23.78
C PHE A 378 -18.54 -5.51 -24.75
N ASN A 379 -18.04 -5.39 -25.98
CA ASN A 379 -18.00 -6.51 -26.91
C ASN A 379 -17.11 -7.65 -26.40
N SER A 380 -15.94 -7.33 -25.83
CA SER A 380 -15.04 -8.32 -25.23
C SER A 380 -15.69 -9.00 -24.03
N ALA A 381 -16.33 -8.23 -23.13
CA ALA A 381 -17.07 -8.77 -21.99
C ALA A 381 -18.23 -9.68 -22.43
N ARG A 382 -18.95 -9.30 -23.49
CA ARG A 382 -20.03 -10.11 -24.08
C ARG A 382 -19.50 -11.41 -24.68
N ALA A 383 -18.38 -11.36 -25.42
CA ALA A 383 -17.73 -12.55 -25.98
C ALA A 383 -17.30 -13.53 -24.88
N MET A 384 -16.85 -13.01 -23.73
CA MET A 384 -16.54 -13.81 -22.54
C MET A 384 -17.77 -14.21 -21.71
N GLY A 385 -18.98 -13.86 -22.13
CA GLY A 385 -20.23 -14.22 -21.45
C GLY A 385 -20.38 -13.58 -20.06
N PHE A 386 -19.93 -12.34 -19.87
CA PHE A 386 -20.13 -11.63 -18.61
C PHE A 386 -21.61 -11.31 -18.40
N THR A 387 -22.07 -11.41 -17.15
CA THR A 387 -23.41 -10.98 -16.71
C THR A 387 -23.28 -9.88 -15.65
N ASN A 388 -24.34 -9.12 -15.40
CA ASN A 388 -24.34 -8.01 -14.43
C ASN A 388 -23.17 -7.05 -14.65
N VAL A 389 -22.98 -6.68 -15.92
CA VAL A 389 -21.95 -5.74 -16.37
C VAL A 389 -22.38 -4.33 -16.00
N HIS A 390 -21.43 -3.47 -15.62
CA HIS A 390 -21.67 -2.05 -15.41
C HIS A 390 -22.34 -1.42 -16.65
N SER A 391 -23.25 -0.47 -16.45
CA SER A 391 -23.76 0.31 -17.59
C SER A 391 -22.66 1.20 -18.16
N LYS A 392 -22.80 1.61 -19.41
CA LYS A 392 -21.84 2.51 -20.07
C LYS A 392 -21.72 3.83 -19.30
N GLU A 393 -22.84 4.35 -18.83
CA GLU A 393 -22.94 5.61 -18.07
C GLU A 393 -22.20 5.49 -16.73
N ALA A 394 -22.36 4.36 -16.04
CA ALA A 394 -21.65 4.09 -14.79
C ALA A 394 -20.13 3.99 -14.99
N VAL A 395 -19.68 3.41 -16.11
CA VAL A 395 -18.25 3.36 -16.46
C VAL A 395 -17.71 4.76 -16.74
N ILE A 396 -18.43 5.58 -17.51
CA ILE A 396 -18.04 6.96 -17.80
C ILE A 396 -17.97 7.79 -16.51
N GLU A 397 -18.98 7.68 -15.65
CA GLU A 397 -19.00 8.37 -14.35
C GLU A 397 -17.81 7.97 -13.47
N ALA A 398 -17.48 6.67 -13.42
CA ALA A 398 -16.30 6.20 -12.70
C ALA A 398 -14.99 6.79 -13.25
N ILE A 399 -14.85 6.88 -14.58
CA ILE A 399 -13.71 7.51 -15.24
C ILE A 399 -13.61 8.99 -14.85
N PHE A 400 -14.71 9.74 -14.96
CA PHE A 400 -14.72 11.18 -14.67
C PHE A 400 -14.46 11.48 -13.21
N ARG A 401 -15.06 10.73 -12.27
CA ARG A 401 -14.77 10.86 -10.83
C ARG A 401 -13.31 10.59 -10.52
N THR A 402 -12.72 9.59 -11.16
CA THR A 402 -11.30 9.24 -10.97
C THR A 402 -10.40 10.35 -11.46
N LEU A 403 -10.65 10.89 -12.66
CA LEU A 403 -9.86 11.99 -13.22
C LEU A 403 -10.02 13.28 -12.39
N ALA A 404 -11.25 13.61 -11.97
CA ALA A 404 -11.54 14.77 -11.14
C ALA A 404 -10.84 14.69 -9.77
N ALA A 405 -10.88 13.52 -9.11
CA ALA A 405 -10.22 13.31 -7.83
C ALA A 405 -8.69 13.48 -7.88
N ASN A 406 -8.09 13.30 -9.07
CA ASN A 406 -6.65 13.49 -9.29
C ASN A 406 -6.30 14.84 -9.97
N GLY A 407 -7.28 15.67 -10.33
CA GLY A 407 -7.05 16.86 -11.15
C GLY A 407 -6.48 16.58 -12.54
N MET A 408 -6.68 15.37 -13.07
CA MET A 408 -6.09 14.92 -14.34
C MET A 408 -6.91 15.40 -15.54
N ARG A 409 -6.41 16.41 -16.24
CA ARG A 409 -7.01 16.94 -17.48
C ARG A 409 -6.14 16.72 -18.73
N ASP A 410 -4.88 16.32 -18.60
CA ASP A 410 -4.00 16.11 -19.75
C ASP A 410 -2.94 15.05 -19.43
N HIS A 411 -2.17 14.62 -20.44
CA HIS A 411 -1.03 13.70 -20.33
C HIS A 411 -1.30 12.44 -19.50
N THR A 412 -2.55 11.98 -19.52
CA THR A 412 -3.02 10.90 -18.65
C THR A 412 -3.32 9.68 -19.49
N HIS A 413 -2.79 8.54 -19.05
CA HIS A 413 -3.21 7.23 -19.52
C HIS A 413 -4.13 6.58 -18.49
N ILE A 414 -5.20 5.95 -18.95
CA ILE A 414 -6.09 5.18 -18.09
C ILE A 414 -6.06 3.73 -18.54
N ARG A 415 -5.70 2.82 -17.62
CA ARG A 415 -5.96 1.39 -17.77
C ARG A 415 -7.33 1.10 -17.15
N LEU A 416 -8.33 0.92 -18.01
CA LEU A 416 -9.69 0.55 -17.63
C LEU A 416 -9.81 -0.97 -17.63
N THR A 417 -10.07 -1.60 -16.49
CA THR A 417 -10.21 -3.07 -16.40
C THR A 417 -11.60 -3.44 -15.88
N LEU A 418 -12.19 -4.45 -16.49
CA LEU A 418 -13.44 -5.06 -16.04
C LEU A 418 -13.22 -6.56 -15.84
N SER A 419 -13.23 -7.03 -14.60
CA SER A 419 -13.22 -8.47 -14.30
C SER A 419 -14.63 -9.02 -14.20
N ARG A 420 -14.78 -10.35 -14.35
CA ARG A 420 -16.06 -11.02 -14.04
C ARG A 420 -16.45 -10.89 -12.56
N GLY A 421 -15.51 -10.44 -11.72
CA GLY A 421 -15.71 -10.06 -10.34
C GLY A 421 -15.37 -11.14 -9.33
N LYS A 422 -15.71 -10.86 -8.07
CA LYS A 422 -15.49 -11.75 -6.95
C LYS A 422 -16.31 -13.04 -7.07
N LYS A 423 -15.70 -14.16 -6.67
CA LYS A 423 -16.33 -15.46 -6.53
C LYS A 423 -16.70 -15.75 -5.07
N TRP A 424 -17.75 -16.53 -4.84
CA TRP A 424 -18.07 -17.02 -3.49
C TRP A 424 -17.10 -18.13 -3.03
N GLY A 425 -16.44 -18.82 -3.95
CA GLY A 425 -15.42 -19.84 -3.67
C GLY A 425 -14.41 -19.95 -4.81
N SER A 426 -13.23 -20.51 -4.52
CA SER A 426 -12.20 -20.76 -5.55
C SER A 426 -12.67 -21.81 -6.54
N SER A 427 -12.75 -21.45 -7.82
CA SER A 427 -13.20 -22.33 -8.90
C SER A 427 -12.93 -21.70 -10.26
N MET A 428 -12.68 -22.51 -11.28
CA MET A 428 -12.64 -22.04 -12.67
C MET A 428 -14.04 -21.82 -13.28
N ASN A 429 -15.11 -22.27 -12.62
CA ASN A 429 -16.47 -22.15 -13.14
C ASN A 429 -17.04 -20.73 -12.94
N PRO A 430 -17.43 -20.01 -14.02
CA PRO A 430 -17.99 -18.66 -13.93
C PRO A 430 -19.29 -18.55 -13.13
N LYS A 431 -20.00 -19.65 -12.85
CA LYS A 431 -21.20 -19.65 -12.00
C LYS A 431 -20.94 -19.18 -10.56
N PHE A 432 -19.68 -19.16 -10.14
CA PHE A 432 -19.28 -18.72 -8.81
C PHE A 432 -19.23 -17.19 -8.69
N ASN A 433 -19.24 -16.47 -9.81
CA ASN A 433 -19.27 -15.01 -9.87
C ASN A 433 -20.69 -14.48 -9.61
N VAL A 434 -21.04 -14.34 -8.34
CA VAL A 434 -22.40 -13.96 -7.91
C VAL A 434 -22.50 -12.50 -7.43
N TYR A 435 -21.37 -11.79 -7.32
CA TYR A 435 -21.31 -10.43 -6.76
C TYR A 435 -21.27 -9.32 -7.83
N GLY A 436 -21.41 -9.67 -9.11
CA GLY A 436 -21.31 -8.73 -10.23
C GLY A 436 -19.87 -8.46 -10.68
N THR A 437 -19.72 -7.80 -11.83
CA THR A 437 -18.41 -7.43 -12.40
C THR A 437 -17.65 -6.46 -11.50
N THR A 438 -16.31 -6.48 -11.52
CA THR A 438 -15.49 -5.48 -10.81
C THR A 438 -14.82 -4.56 -11.82
N LEU A 439 -15.12 -3.26 -11.72
CA LEU A 439 -14.54 -2.20 -12.52
C LEU A 439 -13.34 -1.61 -11.78
N ILE A 440 -12.24 -1.41 -12.51
CA ILE A 440 -11.02 -0.76 -12.04
C ILE A 440 -10.67 0.35 -13.03
N VAL A 441 -10.52 1.58 -12.53
CA VAL A 441 -10.00 2.72 -13.29
C VAL A 441 -8.66 3.10 -12.68
N LEU A 442 -7.58 2.78 -13.39
CA LEU A 442 -6.21 3.08 -12.97
C LEU A 442 -5.66 4.20 -13.87
N PRO A 443 -5.58 5.44 -13.40
CA PRO A 443 -4.95 6.53 -14.13
C PRO A 443 -3.47 6.69 -13.77
N GLU A 444 -2.66 7.13 -14.74
CA GLU A 444 -1.26 7.54 -14.52
C GLU A 444 -0.93 8.75 -15.38
N TRP A 445 -0.13 9.67 -14.83
CA TRP A 445 0.59 10.67 -15.61
C TRP A 445 1.63 9.94 -16.47
N LYS A 446 1.46 10.04 -17.79
CA LYS A 446 2.33 9.42 -18.79
C LYS A 446 2.57 10.41 -19.93
N PRO A 447 3.50 11.39 -19.77
CA PRO A 447 3.91 12.22 -20.89
C PRO A 447 4.49 11.34 -22.01
N VAL A 448 4.32 11.76 -23.27
CA VAL A 448 4.84 11.05 -24.46
C VAL A 448 6.18 11.62 -24.94
N GLU A 449 6.53 12.83 -24.52
CA GLU A 449 7.80 13.45 -24.83
C GLU A 449 8.86 12.98 -23.83
N ASN A 450 10.01 12.52 -24.33
CA ASN A 450 11.10 11.94 -23.54
C ASN A 450 10.73 10.70 -22.70
N ALA A 451 9.64 10.01 -23.06
CA ALA A 451 9.22 8.80 -22.36
C ALA A 451 10.24 7.67 -22.54
N ALA A 452 10.54 6.94 -21.46
CA ALA A 452 11.55 5.88 -21.47
C ALA A 452 11.21 4.68 -22.37
N THR A 453 9.92 4.49 -22.68
CA THR A 453 9.44 3.29 -23.40
C THR A 453 9.06 3.52 -24.87
N TYR A 454 8.49 4.68 -25.21
CA TYR A 454 7.99 4.97 -26.56
C TYR A 454 8.47 6.36 -27.01
N ASP A 455 9.57 6.41 -27.75
CA ASP A 455 10.12 7.66 -28.28
C ASP A 455 9.57 7.94 -29.69
N ASN A 456 8.59 8.83 -29.76
CA ASN A 456 7.97 9.23 -31.03
C ASN A 456 8.88 10.14 -31.90
N THR A 457 9.99 10.62 -31.35
CA THR A 457 10.94 11.54 -32.01
C THR A 457 12.12 10.80 -32.62
N ASN A 458 12.82 9.98 -31.83
CA ASN A 458 14.00 9.24 -32.30
C ASN A 458 13.69 7.81 -32.73
N GLY A 459 12.52 7.30 -32.37
CA GLY A 459 12.12 5.92 -32.63
C GLY A 459 12.79 4.92 -31.69
N VAL A 460 12.45 3.66 -31.90
CA VAL A 460 12.85 2.55 -31.04
C VAL A 460 13.46 1.39 -31.84
N SER A 461 14.17 0.50 -31.15
CA SER A 461 14.63 -0.77 -31.68
C SER A 461 13.70 -1.91 -31.24
N LEU A 462 13.49 -2.88 -32.14
CA LEU A 462 12.73 -4.09 -31.88
C LEU A 462 13.60 -5.34 -32.06
N ILE A 463 13.21 -6.43 -31.40
CA ILE A 463 13.67 -7.78 -31.72
C ILE A 463 12.51 -8.65 -32.20
N THR A 464 12.80 -9.77 -32.85
CA THR A 464 11.83 -10.82 -33.10
C THR A 464 11.76 -11.74 -31.89
N GLY A 465 10.58 -11.85 -31.28
CA GLY A 465 10.32 -12.72 -30.15
C GLY A 465 10.24 -14.20 -30.56
N ALA A 466 10.69 -15.08 -29.66
CA ALA A 466 10.60 -16.53 -29.86
C ALA A 466 9.15 -17.04 -29.75
N ASN A 467 8.30 -16.42 -28.93
CA ASN A 467 6.92 -16.86 -28.74
C ASN A 467 6.04 -16.48 -29.93
N ARG A 468 5.15 -17.39 -30.32
CA ARG A 468 4.11 -17.12 -31.32
C ARG A 468 2.89 -16.51 -30.69
N ARG A 469 2.21 -15.66 -31.46
CA ARG A 469 1.00 -14.99 -31.02
C ARG A 469 -0.18 -15.96 -31.02
N ASN A 470 -1.03 -15.84 -30.01
CA ASN A 470 -2.19 -16.73 -29.84
C ASN A 470 -3.08 -16.72 -31.10
N PRO A 471 -3.38 -17.89 -31.69
CA PRO A 471 -4.45 -17.99 -32.68
C PRO A 471 -5.83 -17.83 -32.03
N PRO A 472 -6.87 -17.49 -32.80
CA PRO A 472 -8.26 -17.50 -32.33
C PRO A 472 -8.70 -18.85 -31.72
N SER A 473 -8.09 -19.96 -32.14
CA SER A 473 -8.35 -21.30 -31.60
C SER A 473 -7.82 -21.54 -30.19
N CYS A 474 -6.96 -20.66 -29.66
CA CYS A 474 -6.47 -20.73 -28.29
C CYS A 474 -7.12 -19.64 -27.43
N VAL A 475 -6.71 -18.38 -27.65
CA VAL A 475 -7.28 -17.21 -26.98
C VAL A 475 -7.34 -16.11 -28.02
N ASP A 476 -8.55 -15.79 -28.49
CA ASP A 476 -8.75 -14.83 -29.57
C ASP A 476 -8.41 -13.40 -29.12
N SER A 477 -7.39 -12.84 -29.77
CA SER A 477 -6.89 -11.47 -29.55
C SER A 477 -7.92 -10.38 -29.88
N LYS A 478 -9.03 -10.70 -30.57
CA LYS A 478 -10.16 -9.76 -30.74
C LYS A 478 -10.89 -9.48 -29.43
N ILE A 479 -10.74 -10.36 -28.43
CA ILE A 479 -11.11 -10.09 -27.04
C ILE A 479 -9.94 -9.37 -26.39
N HIS A 480 -10.14 -8.12 -25.97
CA HIS A 480 -9.08 -7.38 -25.29
C HIS A 480 -8.98 -7.83 -23.82
N HIS A 481 -8.31 -8.96 -23.60
CA HIS A 481 -8.28 -9.71 -22.35
C HIS A 481 -7.02 -9.43 -21.50
N ASN A 482 -7.04 -9.78 -20.21
CA ASN A 482 -5.90 -9.65 -19.30
C ASN A 482 -4.91 -10.83 -19.29
N ASN A 483 -5.12 -11.87 -20.12
CA ASN A 483 -4.21 -13.03 -20.24
C ASN A 483 -2.93 -12.70 -21.03
N MET A 484 -2.04 -11.91 -20.45
CA MET A 484 -0.91 -11.29 -21.15
C MET A 484 0.43 -12.05 -21.04
N ILE A 485 0.47 -13.25 -20.46
CA ILE A 485 1.74 -13.99 -20.31
C ILE A 485 2.40 -14.30 -21.67
N ASN A 486 1.62 -14.57 -22.71
CA ASN A 486 2.10 -14.76 -24.09
C ASN A 486 2.85 -13.53 -24.62
N ASN A 487 2.45 -12.34 -24.20
CA ASN A 487 3.02 -11.05 -24.59
C ASN A 487 4.20 -10.64 -23.67
N ILE A 488 4.11 -10.94 -22.38
CA ILE A 488 5.15 -10.61 -21.38
C ILE A 488 6.46 -11.37 -21.67
N LEU A 489 6.38 -12.63 -22.11
CA LEU A 489 7.56 -13.45 -22.38
C LEU A 489 8.47 -12.88 -23.49
N PRO A 490 7.95 -12.45 -24.66
CA PRO A 490 8.73 -11.67 -25.63
C PRO A 490 9.23 -10.33 -25.11
N LYS A 491 8.44 -9.62 -24.27
CA LYS A 491 8.91 -8.36 -23.67
C LYS A 491 10.14 -8.57 -22.78
N ILE A 492 10.19 -9.68 -22.03
CA ILE A 492 11.38 -10.06 -21.25
C ILE A 492 12.59 -10.26 -22.18
N GLN A 493 12.39 -10.93 -23.33
CA GLN A 493 13.46 -11.11 -24.33
C GLN A 493 13.95 -9.76 -24.88
N ALA A 494 13.04 -8.84 -25.19
CA ALA A 494 13.40 -7.51 -25.67
C ALA A 494 14.22 -6.74 -24.63
N ASN A 495 13.80 -6.75 -23.37
CA ASN A 495 14.54 -6.12 -22.28
C ASN A 495 15.95 -6.69 -22.13
N LEU A 496 16.10 -8.02 -22.18
CA LEU A 496 17.41 -8.70 -22.12
C LEU A 496 18.31 -8.37 -23.33
N ALA A 497 17.71 -8.07 -24.48
CA ALA A 497 18.41 -7.66 -25.68
C ALA A 497 18.65 -6.13 -25.77
N GLY A 498 18.19 -5.35 -24.79
CA GLY A 498 18.28 -3.89 -24.83
C GLY A 498 17.39 -3.22 -25.89
N ALA A 499 16.32 -3.90 -26.32
CA ALA A 499 15.35 -3.39 -27.28
C ALA A 499 14.06 -2.93 -26.59
N ALA A 500 13.32 -2.04 -27.26
CA ALA A 500 12.10 -1.46 -26.69
C ALA A 500 10.94 -2.46 -26.64
N ASP A 501 10.75 -3.27 -27.68
CA ASP A 501 9.67 -4.27 -27.75
C ASP A 501 10.07 -5.45 -28.65
N ALA A 502 9.25 -6.50 -28.65
CA ALA A 502 9.42 -7.69 -29.46
C ALA A 502 8.29 -7.85 -30.49
N ILE A 503 8.66 -8.05 -31.76
CA ILE A 503 7.77 -8.49 -32.84
C ILE A 503 7.36 -9.94 -32.59
N MET A 504 6.06 -10.22 -32.64
CA MET A 504 5.48 -11.55 -32.49
C MET A 504 4.95 -12.05 -33.84
N LEU A 505 5.29 -13.30 -34.16
CA LEU A 505 4.85 -13.97 -35.39
C LEU A 505 3.61 -14.83 -35.15
N ASP A 506 2.80 -15.01 -36.19
CA ASP A 506 1.74 -16.02 -36.24
C ASP A 506 2.31 -17.45 -36.39
N LEU A 507 1.42 -18.46 -36.40
CA LEU A 507 1.84 -19.86 -36.49
C LEU A 507 2.47 -20.25 -37.82
N ASP A 508 2.19 -19.51 -38.89
CA ASP A 508 2.75 -19.75 -40.22
C ASP A 508 4.05 -18.94 -40.45
N GLY A 509 4.46 -18.13 -39.47
CA GLY A 509 5.69 -17.34 -39.51
C GLY A 509 5.56 -15.94 -40.11
N PHE A 510 4.34 -15.44 -40.33
CA PHE A 510 4.13 -14.04 -40.72
C PHE A 510 4.07 -13.13 -39.50
N VAL A 511 4.38 -11.85 -39.66
CA VAL A 511 4.30 -10.87 -38.57
C VAL A 511 2.84 -10.64 -38.18
N SER A 512 2.56 -10.59 -36.88
CA SER A 512 1.21 -10.35 -36.34
C SER A 512 1.10 -8.97 -35.68
N GLU A 513 1.80 -8.76 -34.58
CA GLU A 513 1.88 -7.50 -33.82
C GLU A 513 3.16 -7.53 -32.98
N THR A 514 3.45 -6.50 -32.19
CA THR A 514 4.45 -6.61 -31.11
C THR A 514 3.81 -7.17 -29.84
N ASN A 515 4.59 -7.31 -28.76
CA ASN A 515 4.05 -7.67 -27.46
C ASN A 515 2.98 -6.69 -26.94
N ALA A 516 2.92 -5.43 -27.40
CA ALA A 516 2.02 -4.42 -26.82
C ALA A 516 1.31 -3.51 -27.86
N THR A 517 1.71 -3.54 -29.13
CA THR A 517 1.29 -2.58 -30.16
C THR A 517 1.10 -3.26 -31.51
N ASN A 518 0.22 -2.72 -32.36
CA ASN A 518 0.17 -3.15 -33.76
C ASN A 518 1.37 -2.57 -34.52
N ILE A 519 1.67 -3.12 -35.71
CA ILE A 519 2.85 -2.73 -36.49
C ILE A 519 2.49 -2.46 -37.95
N PHE A 520 3.18 -1.49 -38.55
CA PHE A 520 3.04 -1.06 -39.93
C PHE A 520 4.42 -0.99 -40.60
N MET A 521 4.45 -1.20 -41.92
CA MET A 521 5.63 -0.92 -42.74
C MET A 521 5.26 -0.12 -43.99
N VAL A 522 6.22 0.63 -44.52
CA VAL A 522 6.13 1.29 -45.82
C VAL A 522 7.09 0.58 -46.78
N ASP A 523 6.58 0.15 -47.93
CA ASP A 523 7.40 -0.48 -48.96
C ASP A 523 8.13 0.54 -49.85
N PHE A 524 8.98 0.05 -50.74
CA PHE A 524 9.74 0.88 -51.69
C PHE A 524 8.88 1.73 -52.64
N ASN A 525 7.59 1.42 -52.80
CA ASN A 525 6.65 2.21 -53.60
C ASN A 525 5.88 3.24 -52.76
N GLY A 526 6.18 3.35 -51.46
CA GLY A 526 5.46 4.22 -50.54
C GLY A 526 4.08 3.68 -50.13
N VAL A 527 3.80 2.40 -50.34
CA VAL A 527 2.53 1.78 -49.92
C VAL A 527 2.65 1.34 -48.46
N LEU A 528 1.65 1.70 -47.66
CA LEU A 528 1.55 1.33 -46.26
C LEU A 528 0.96 -0.09 -46.13
N HIS A 529 1.59 -0.96 -45.33
CA HIS A 529 1.12 -2.31 -45.07
C HIS A 529 1.01 -2.57 -43.57
N THR A 530 0.02 -3.35 -43.17
CA THR A 530 -0.10 -3.89 -41.81
C THR A 530 -0.60 -5.33 -41.84
N PRO A 531 -0.17 -6.20 -40.91
CA PRO A 531 -0.71 -7.55 -40.79
C PRO A 531 -2.25 -7.61 -40.72
N LEU A 532 -2.84 -8.68 -41.24
CA LEU A 532 -4.26 -8.98 -41.02
C LEU A 532 -4.56 -9.17 -39.53
N ALA A 533 -5.75 -8.76 -39.09
CA ALA A 533 -6.20 -8.90 -37.70
C ALA A 533 -6.65 -10.32 -37.31
N ASP A 534 -5.97 -11.33 -37.85
CA ASP A 534 -6.23 -12.75 -37.60
C ASP A 534 -5.62 -13.20 -36.28
N HIS A 535 -4.39 -12.75 -35.98
CA HIS A 535 -3.63 -13.12 -34.79
C HIS A 535 -3.33 -11.93 -33.85
N CYS A 536 -3.82 -10.73 -34.14
CA CYS A 536 -3.56 -9.54 -33.33
C CYS A 536 -4.85 -8.90 -32.82
N LEU A 537 -4.73 -7.97 -31.87
CA LEU A 537 -5.87 -7.12 -31.50
C LEU A 537 -6.17 -6.16 -32.66
N PRO A 538 -7.43 -6.02 -33.12
CA PRO A 538 -7.81 -4.93 -34.02
C PRO A 538 -7.77 -3.60 -33.24
N GLY A 539 -6.58 -2.99 -33.18
CA GLY A 539 -6.32 -1.77 -32.44
C GLY A 539 -7.15 -0.59 -32.97
N ILE A 540 -7.69 0.22 -32.06
CA ILE A 540 -8.39 1.47 -32.43
C ILE A 540 -7.41 2.45 -33.07
N THR A 541 -6.17 2.55 -32.58
CA THR A 541 -5.12 3.36 -33.22
C THR A 541 -4.78 2.82 -34.61
N ARG A 542 -4.69 1.49 -34.79
CA ARG A 542 -4.48 0.86 -36.11
C ARG A 542 -5.59 1.21 -37.09
N GLU A 543 -6.85 1.04 -36.69
CA GLU A 543 -8.02 1.43 -37.50
C GLU A 543 -7.97 2.93 -37.84
N THR A 544 -7.60 3.76 -36.87
CA THR A 544 -7.43 5.20 -37.04
C THR A 544 -6.38 5.53 -38.10
N ILE A 545 -5.23 4.85 -38.08
CA ILE A 545 -4.18 5.08 -39.07
C ILE A 545 -4.58 4.65 -40.48
N LEU A 546 -5.34 3.56 -40.63
CA LEU A 546 -5.87 3.17 -41.94
C LEU A 546 -6.81 4.24 -42.50
N MET A 547 -7.71 4.79 -41.67
CA MET A 547 -8.60 5.90 -42.08
C MET A 547 -7.80 7.18 -42.42
N LEU A 548 -6.81 7.54 -41.59
CA LEU A 548 -5.99 8.73 -41.83
C LEU A 548 -5.11 8.58 -43.08
N ALA A 549 -4.60 7.39 -43.37
CA ALA A 549 -3.85 7.10 -44.58
C ALA A 549 -4.70 7.37 -45.82
N GLU A 550 -5.95 6.89 -45.84
CA GLU A 550 -6.91 7.18 -46.91
C GLU A 550 -7.17 8.68 -47.04
N GLU A 551 -7.44 9.38 -45.93
CA GLU A 551 -7.68 10.84 -45.89
C GLU A 551 -6.55 11.64 -46.55
N VAL A 552 -5.30 11.24 -46.32
CA VAL A 552 -4.12 11.97 -46.83
C VAL A 552 -3.51 11.37 -48.10
N GLY A 553 -4.24 10.47 -48.76
CA GLY A 553 -3.87 9.89 -50.05
C GLY A 553 -2.71 8.88 -50.02
N ILE A 554 -2.48 8.22 -48.88
CA ILE A 554 -1.53 7.11 -48.74
C ILE A 554 -2.28 5.79 -48.98
N ASN A 555 -1.83 5.01 -49.96
CA ASN A 555 -2.39 3.69 -50.22
C ASN A 555 -2.03 2.74 -49.06
N ALA A 556 -3.03 2.18 -48.39
CA ALA A 556 -2.87 1.26 -47.26
C ALA A 556 -3.46 -0.11 -47.57
N LYS A 557 -2.73 -1.18 -47.21
CA LYS A 557 -3.15 -2.57 -47.44
C LYS A 557 -2.99 -3.40 -46.17
N GLU A 558 -4.09 -4.03 -45.78
CA GLU A 558 -4.06 -5.11 -44.78
C GLU A 558 -3.74 -6.42 -45.50
N ARG A 559 -2.62 -7.06 -45.15
CA ARG A 559 -2.20 -8.34 -45.76
C ARG A 559 -1.27 -9.12 -44.85
N ARG A 560 -0.99 -10.37 -45.19
CA ARG A 560 0.12 -11.11 -44.58
C ARG A 560 1.45 -10.49 -45.03
N VAL A 561 2.33 -10.22 -44.08
CA VAL A 561 3.64 -9.62 -44.30
C VAL A 561 4.68 -10.48 -43.58
N SER A 562 5.69 -10.93 -44.31
CA SER A 562 6.78 -11.74 -43.76
C SER A 562 7.78 -10.88 -42.98
N LEU A 563 8.53 -11.51 -42.07
CA LEU A 563 9.58 -10.79 -41.33
C LEU A 563 10.67 -10.22 -42.26
N ALA A 564 10.98 -10.92 -43.34
CA ALA A 564 11.96 -10.46 -44.33
C ALA A 564 11.53 -9.15 -45.01
N GLU A 565 10.23 -8.96 -45.24
CA GLU A 565 9.71 -7.69 -45.78
C GLU A 565 9.84 -6.54 -44.78
N PHE A 566 9.60 -6.80 -43.48
CA PHE A 566 9.84 -5.80 -42.44
C PHE A 566 11.31 -5.40 -42.34
N HIS A 567 12.24 -6.34 -42.49
CA HIS A 567 13.67 -6.04 -42.52
C HIS A 567 14.09 -5.21 -43.75
N ALA A 568 13.33 -5.27 -44.84
CA ALA A 568 13.59 -4.58 -46.10
C ALA A 568 12.73 -3.31 -46.30
N ALA A 569 11.94 -2.92 -45.31
CA ALA A 569 11.03 -1.78 -45.41
C ALA A 569 11.76 -0.43 -45.40
N GLU A 570 11.16 0.57 -46.07
CA GLU A 570 11.65 1.96 -46.06
C GLU A 570 11.34 2.67 -44.74
N GLU A 571 10.19 2.35 -44.14
CA GLU A 571 9.79 2.82 -42.82
C GLU A 571 9.05 1.71 -42.07
N VAL A 572 9.23 1.64 -40.75
CA VAL A 572 8.41 0.80 -39.85
C VAL A 572 7.99 1.67 -38.67
N PHE A 573 6.76 1.48 -38.19
CA PHE A 573 6.30 2.10 -36.96
C PHE A 573 5.28 1.20 -36.25
N THR A 574 5.16 1.35 -34.94
CA THR A 574 4.14 0.69 -34.13
C THR A 574 3.02 1.65 -33.77
N THR A 575 1.85 1.10 -33.46
CA THR A 575 0.69 1.89 -33.04
C THR A 575 0.04 1.35 -31.76
N GLY A 576 -0.26 2.24 -30.82
CA GLY A 576 -0.98 1.93 -29.58
C GLY A 576 -1.54 3.18 -28.92
N THR A 577 -2.36 3.03 -27.87
CA THR A 577 -2.97 4.19 -27.19
C THR A 577 -1.94 5.02 -26.40
N VAL A 578 -0.88 4.39 -25.87
CA VAL A 578 0.18 5.10 -25.11
C VAL A 578 1.27 5.62 -26.03
N GLY A 579 1.85 4.75 -26.85
CA GLY A 579 2.93 5.12 -27.78
C GLY A 579 2.45 5.87 -29.03
N GLU A 580 1.14 6.00 -29.25
CA GLU A 580 0.56 6.64 -30.44
C GLU A 580 1.08 6.01 -31.75
N LEU A 581 2.03 6.66 -32.43
CA LEU A 581 2.76 6.19 -33.61
C LEU A 581 4.26 6.27 -33.30
N THR A 582 4.84 5.16 -32.88
CA THR A 582 6.26 5.10 -32.49
C THR A 582 7.11 4.57 -33.66
N PRO A 583 8.03 5.36 -34.22
CA PRO A 583 8.90 4.92 -35.30
C PRO A 583 9.82 3.78 -34.88
N VAL A 584 10.12 2.85 -35.78
CA VAL A 584 11.05 1.74 -35.57
C VAL A 584 12.25 1.93 -36.48
N THR A 585 13.41 2.17 -35.87
CA THR A 585 14.66 2.48 -36.61
C THR A 585 15.55 1.26 -36.78
N MET A 586 15.31 0.20 -36.01
CA MET A 586 16.09 -1.03 -36.04
C MET A 586 15.25 -2.25 -35.69
N ILE A 587 15.45 -3.36 -36.41
CA ILE A 587 14.85 -4.66 -36.11
C ILE A 587 15.95 -5.74 -36.14
N ASP A 588 16.09 -6.52 -35.08
CA ASP A 588 17.07 -7.63 -35.00
C ASP A 588 18.51 -7.20 -35.34
N GLY A 589 18.90 -5.99 -34.91
CA GLY A 589 20.21 -5.39 -35.20
C GLY A 589 20.37 -4.83 -36.62
N ARG A 590 19.32 -4.86 -37.45
CA ARG A 590 19.32 -4.30 -38.81
C ARG A 590 18.65 -2.94 -38.82
N VAL A 591 19.33 -1.94 -39.40
CA VAL A 591 18.78 -0.60 -39.59
C VAL A 591 17.61 -0.67 -40.58
N ILE A 592 16.49 -0.04 -40.24
CA ILE A 592 15.31 0.09 -41.11
C ILE A 592 15.39 1.41 -41.86
N GLY A 593 15.23 1.36 -43.19
CA GLY A 593 15.36 2.51 -44.08
C GLY A 593 16.66 3.29 -43.82
N THR A 594 16.53 4.53 -43.35
CA THR A 594 17.66 5.42 -43.03
C THR A 594 18.07 5.43 -41.55
N GLY A 595 17.45 4.59 -40.71
CA GLY A 595 17.63 4.58 -39.26
C GLY A 595 17.03 5.81 -38.56
N LYS A 596 16.16 6.55 -39.24
CA LYS A 596 15.49 7.75 -38.75
C LYS A 596 14.01 7.70 -39.11
N VAL A 597 13.20 8.53 -38.45
CA VAL A 597 11.77 8.66 -38.75
C VAL A 597 11.55 9.14 -40.18
N GLY A 598 10.82 8.34 -40.97
CA GLY A 598 10.55 8.62 -42.38
C GLY A 598 9.37 9.58 -42.62
N PRO A 599 9.23 10.05 -43.87
CA PRO A 599 8.23 11.05 -44.24
C PRO A 599 6.78 10.58 -44.10
N VAL A 600 6.47 9.32 -44.39
CA VAL A 600 5.09 8.78 -44.27
C VAL A 600 4.67 8.75 -42.80
N THR A 601 5.55 8.24 -41.94
CA THR A 601 5.34 8.19 -40.49
C THR A 601 5.13 9.58 -39.91
N LYS A 602 5.99 10.56 -40.28
CA LYS A 602 5.85 11.96 -39.83
C LYS A 602 4.52 12.60 -40.26
N LYS A 603 4.10 12.34 -41.50
CA LYS A 603 2.83 12.87 -42.03
C LYS A 603 1.65 12.33 -41.21
N LEU A 604 1.64 11.02 -40.93
CA LEU A 604 0.59 10.39 -40.11
C LEU A 604 0.62 10.86 -38.65
N GLN A 605 1.79 11.00 -38.04
CA GLN A 605 1.96 11.58 -36.70
C GLN A 605 1.35 12.98 -36.61
N SER A 606 1.63 13.84 -37.59
CA SER A 606 1.10 15.21 -37.63
C SER A 606 -0.42 15.26 -37.68
N VAL A 607 -1.04 14.37 -38.45
CA VAL A 607 -2.51 14.33 -38.59
C VAL A 607 -3.14 13.72 -37.34
N TYR A 608 -2.54 12.67 -36.79
CA TYR A 608 -2.99 12.03 -35.56
C TYR A 608 -3.02 13.00 -34.37
N LYS A 609 -1.97 13.84 -34.23
CA LYS A 609 -1.88 14.85 -33.16
C LYS A 609 -3.05 15.85 -33.16
N GLY A 610 -3.67 16.11 -34.32
CA GLY A 610 -4.83 16.99 -34.46
C GLY A 610 -6.19 16.31 -34.22
N LEU A 611 -6.25 14.99 -34.02
CA LEU A 611 -7.51 14.27 -33.83
C LEU A 611 -8.32 14.70 -32.60
N PRO A 612 -7.73 14.99 -31.43
CA PRO A 612 -8.51 15.37 -30.25
C PRO A 612 -9.42 16.59 -30.46
N ASP A 613 -9.09 17.46 -31.42
CA ASP A 613 -9.85 18.68 -31.73
C ASP A 613 -10.87 18.51 -32.86
N ARG A 614 -10.87 17.36 -33.53
CA ARG A 614 -11.85 17.06 -34.58
C ARG A 614 -13.18 16.61 -33.95
N GLU A 615 -14.28 17.09 -34.53
CA GLU A 615 -15.62 16.72 -34.11
C GLU A 615 -15.82 15.19 -34.18
N GLY A 616 -16.45 14.62 -33.16
CA GLY A 616 -16.75 13.18 -33.09
C GLY A 616 -15.59 12.26 -32.70
N TRP A 617 -14.37 12.79 -32.52
CA TRP A 617 -13.20 11.98 -32.15
C TRP A 617 -12.93 11.89 -30.66
N SER A 618 -13.36 12.88 -29.89
CA SER A 618 -13.04 12.96 -28.46
C SER A 618 -14.28 13.28 -27.63
N THR A 619 -14.25 12.89 -26.36
CA THR A 619 -15.30 13.20 -25.38
C THR A 619 -14.75 14.22 -24.39
N PRO A 620 -15.35 15.42 -24.27
CA PRO A 620 -14.89 16.43 -23.32
C PRO A 620 -15.12 15.96 -21.89
N LEU A 621 -14.15 16.25 -21.01
CA LEU A 621 -14.30 16.08 -19.58
C LEU A 621 -15.23 17.18 -19.02
N PRO A 622 -16.09 16.85 -18.04
CA PRO A 622 -16.84 17.88 -17.34
C PRO A 622 -15.91 18.84 -16.60
N ASP A 623 -16.43 20.01 -16.25
CA ASP A 623 -15.73 20.91 -15.33
C ASP A 623 -15.54 20.23 -13.98
N PHE A 624 -14.33 20.30 -13.45
CA PHE A 624 -14.04 19.81 -12.11
C PHE A 624 -14.39 20.92 -11.13
N HIS A 625 -15.58 20.87 -10.55
CA HIS A 625 -15.93 21.78 -9.47
C HIS A 625 -15.23 21.31 -8.18
N GLY A 626 -14.36 22.16 -7.62
CA GLY A 626 -13.88 21.98 -6.25
C GLY A 626 -15.04 22.18 -5.28
N TYR A 627 -15.11 21.35 -4.25
CA TYR A 627 -15.96 21.59 -3.08
C TYR A 627 -15.30 22.59 -2.13
#